data_AF-A0A8H9WKV2-F1
#
_entry.id   AF-A0A8H9WKV2-F1
#
_cell.length_a   1.000
_cell.length_b   1.000
_cell.length_c   1.000
_cell.angle_alpha   90.00
_cell.angle_beta   90.00
_cell.angle_gamma   90.00
#
_symmetry.space_group_name_H-M   'P 1'
#
loop_
_entity.id
_entity.type
_entity.pdbx_description
1 polymer ?
#
loop_
_entity_poly.entity_id
_entity_poly.type
_entity_poly.pdbx_seq_one_letter_code
_entity_poly.pdbx_strand_id
1 'polypeptide(L)'
;MVIKGGKQYYGEAIGIALFDGRRYPILPGDVANASTYDYPVRLKVIEGLFDTPTPWDKNRAVPADIQKIIDAVKSLEDDGVRAVVTACGFFSVVQE
;
A
#
# COMPACT_ATOMS: atom_id res chain seq x y z
N MET A 1 16.50 -3.24 -29.04
CA MET A 1 15.55 -3.05 -27.92
C MET A 1 15.89 -4.09 -26.86
N VAL A 2 16.24 -3.66 -25.64
CA VAL A 2 16.48 -4.59 -24.52
C VAL A 2 15.17 -4.73 -23.76
N ILE A 3 14.61 -5.94 -23.73
CA ILE A 3 13.38 -6.27 -23.01
C ILE A 3 13.77 -6.86 -21.66
N LYS A 4 13.25 -6.30 -20.55
CA LYS A 4 13.47 -6.81 -19.19
C LYS A 4 12.16 -7.37 -18.64
N GLY A 5 12.20 -8.61 -18.16
CA GLY A 5 11.11 -9.25 -17.43
C GLY A 5 11.42 -9.37 -15.93
N GLY A 6 10.77 -10.31 -15.25
CA GLY A 6 11.05 -10.65 -13.85
C GLY A 6 9.90 -10.41 -12.87
N LYS A 7 8.76 -9.91 -13.35
CA LYS A 7 7.52 -9.78 -12.58
C LYS A 7 6.50 -10.82 -13.01
N GLN A 8 5.70 -11.29 -12.07
CA GLN A 8 4.67 -12.32 -12.31
C GLN A 8 3.53 -11.80 -13.18
N TYR A 9 3.21 -10.52 -13.07
CA TYR A 9 2.22 -9.82 -13.88
C TYR A 9 2.63 -8.34 -14.04
N TYR A 10 1.97 -7.65 -14.98
CA TYR A 10 2.25 -6.25 -15.32
C TYR A 10 0.93 -5.54 -15.59
N GLY A 11 0.92 -4.21 -15.47
CA GLY A 11 -0.20 -3.37 -15.86
C GLY A 11 -0.60 -2.38 -14.77
N GLU A 12 -0.56 -2.79 -13.50
CA GLU A 12 -0.96 -1.94 -12.37
C GLU A 12 0.15 -0.94 -12.02
N ALA A 13 -0.11 0.33 -12.26
CA ALA A 13 0.90 1.38 -12.16
C ALA A 13 1.17 1.79 -10.71
N ILE A 14 0.12 1.87 -9.88
CA ILE A 14 0.15 2.41 -8.53
C ILE A 14 -0.42 1.38 -7.57
N GLY A 15 0.33 1.08 -6.50
CA GLY A 15 -0.15 0.32 -5.36
C GLY A 15 -0.78 1.22 -4.30
N ILE A 16 -1.92 0.82 -3.76
CA ILE A 16 -2.65 1.58 -2.73
C ILE A 16 -2.79 0.69 -1.51
N ALA A 17 -2.10 1.05 -0.42
CA ALA A 17 -2.10 0.30 0.83
C ALA A 17 -3.23 0.77 1.78
N LEU A 18 -3.97 -0.19 2.32
CA LEU A 18 -5.21 0.00 3.08
C LEU A 18 -5.11 -0.66 4.46
N PHE A 19 -5.82 -0.09 5.44
CA PHE A 19 -6.03 -0.76 6.73
C PHE A 19 -6.91 -2.01 6.58
N ASP A 20 -6.70 -2.97 7.46
CA ASP A 20 -7.54 -4.15 7.56
C ASP A 20 -8.87 -3.84 8.25
N GLY A 21 -9.90 -4.63 7.96
CA GLY A 21 -11.21 -4.57 8.60
C GLY A 21 -12.09 -3.37 8.24
N ARG A 22 -11.61 -2.40 7.44
CA ARG A 22 -12.39 -1.23 7.00
C ARG A 22 -13.41 -1.63 5.93
N ARG A 23 -14.63 -1.99 6.38
CA ARG A 23 -15.74 -2.42 5.52
C ARG A 23 -16.93 -1.46 5.62
N TYR A 24 -16.91 -0.43 4.79
CA TYR A 24 -18.02 0.51 4.59
C TYR A 24 -18.29 0.66 3.08
N PRO A 25 -19.39 1.30 2.65
CA PRO A 25 -19.62 1.56 1.23
C PRO A 25 -18.51 2.45 0.65
N ILE A 26 -17.73 1.91 -0.30
CA ILE A 26 -16.64 2.60 -0.97
C ILE A 26 -17.10 2.93 -2.40
N LEU A 27 -17.62 4.14 -2.59
CA LEU A 27 -18.12 4.61 -3.88
C LEU A 27 -16.98 5.03 -4.83
N PRO A 28 -17.20 5.06 -6.15
CA PRO A 28 -16.26 5.70 -7.07
C PRO A 28 -15.99 7.15 -6.64
N GLY A 29 -14.71 7.53 -6.56
CA GLY A 29 -14.23 8.76 -5.94
C GLY A 29 -13.42 8.51 -4.66
N ASP A 30 -13.62 7.38 -3.99
CA ASP A 30 -12.82 6.94 -2.86
C ASP A 30 -11.50 6.28 -3.32
N VAL A 31 -10.41 6.54 -2.61
CA VAL A 31 -9.06 5.99 -2.88
C VAL A 31 -9.01 4.46 -2.83
N ALA A 32 -9.88 3.84 -2.04
CA ALA A 32 -9.99 2.40 -1.90
C ALA A 32 -10.87 1.75 -2.99
N ASN A 33 -11.36 2.53 -3.97
CA ASN A 33 -12.12 2.01 -5.11
C ASN A 33 -11.26 2.07 -6.38
N ALA A 34 -10.95 0.91 -6.96
CA ALA A 34 -10.13 0.85 -8.17
C ALA A 34 -10.80 1.52 -9.38
N SER A 35 -12.14 1.62 -9.42
CA SER A 35 -12.88 2.32 -10.49
C SER A 35 -12.81 3.84 -10.39
N THR A 36 -12.22 4.39 -9.32
CA THR A 36 -11.94 5.83 -9.18
C THR A 36 -10.90 6.32 -10.21
N TYR A 37 -10.05 5.41 -10.70
CA TYR A 37 -8.91 5.74 -11.55
C TYR A 37 -9.17 5.34 -13.00
N ASP A 38 -8.67 6.15 -13.94
CA ASP A 38 -8.67 5.88 -15.39
C ASP A 38 -7.46 5.02 -15.83
N TYR A 39 -6.65 4.57 -14.87
CA TYR A 39 -5.55 3.64 -15.04
C TYR A 39 -5.64 2.51 -14.01
N PRO A 40 -5.07 1.32 -14.31
CA PRO A 40 -5.07 0.19 -13.37
C PRO A 40 -4.25 0.49 -12.10
N VAL A 41 -4.89 0.27 -10.96
CA VAL A 41 -4.31 0.38 -9.62
C VAL A 41 -4.41 -0.94 -8.87
N ARG A 42 -3.43 -1.21 -8.00
CA ARG A 42 -3.39 -2.39 -7.15
C ARG A 42 -3.79 -2.03 -5.72
N LEU A 43 -4.99 -2.41 -5.31
CA LEU A 43 -5.41 -2.28 -3.91
C LEU A 43 -4.78 -3.40 -3.07
N LYS A 44 -4.20 -3.05 -1.91
CA LYS A 44 -3.57 -4.00 -0.99
C LYS A 44 -3.98 -3.71 0.44
N VAL A 45 -4.63 -4.67 1.07
CA VAL A 45 -4.91 -4.63 2.52
C VAL A 45 -3.65 -5.03 3.28
N ILE A 46 -3.29 -4.27 4.31
CA ILE A 46 -2.22 -4.59 5.25
C ILE A 46 -2.82 -5.42 6.37
N GLU A 47 -2.73 -6.74 6.24
CA GLU A 47 -3.37 -7.69 7.17
C GLU A 47 -2.94 -7.45 8.62
N GLY A 48 -3.92 -7.42 9.53
CA GLY A 48 -3.70 -7.22 10.95
C GLY A 48 -3.22 -5.82 11.34
N LEU A 49 -3.32 -4.82 10.46
CA LEU A 49 -3.14 -3.40 10.79
C LEU A 49 -4.52 -2.72 10.82
N PHE A 50 -5.05 -2.50 12.02
CA PHE A 50 -6.40 -1.97 12.21
C PHE A 50 -6.42 -0.47 12.51
N ASP A 51 -5.39 0.06 13.19
CA ASP A 51 -5.34 1.43 13.68
C ASP A 51 -4.05 2.15 13.25
N THR A 52 -3.98 3.44 13.59
CA THR A 52 -2.81 4.30 13.33
C THR A 52 -1.52 3.63 13.78
N PRO A 53 -0.49 3.55 12.93
CA PRO A 53 0.79 2.94 13.29
C PRO A 53 1.47 3.69 14.43
N THR A 54 2.25 2.95 15.22
CA THR A 54 3.07 3.51 16.28
C THR A 54 4.06 4.52 15.71
N PRO A 55 4.10 5.78 16.19
CA PRO A 55 5.15 6.71 15.81
C PRO A 55 6.52 6.12 16.14
N TRP A 56 7.42 6.10 15.17
CA TRP A 56 8.69 5.38 15.29
C TRP A 56 9.89 6.27 14.99
N ASP A 57 10.90 6.12 15.84
CA ASP A 57 12.21 6.73 15.71
C ASP A 57 13.15 5.72 15.05
N LYS A 58 13.79 6.10 13.93
CA LYS A 58 14.71 5.26 13.14
C LYS A 58 15.88 4.68 13.96
N ASN A 59 16.16 5.22 15.16
CA ASN A 59 17.17 4.71 16.09
C ASN A 59 16.69 3.56 17.00
N ARG A 60 15.42 3.17 16.93
CA ARG A 60 14.82 2.11 17.74
C ARG A 60 14.48 0.89 16.90
N ALA A 61 14.29 -0.26 17.55
CA ALA A 61 13.78 -1.45 16.88
C ALA A 61 12.43 -1.16 16.19
N VAL A 62 12.23 -1.72 14.99
CA VAL A 62 11.02 -1.53 14.19
C VAL A 62 9.83 -2.18 14.90
N PRO A 63 8.77 -1.42 15.21
CA PRO A 63 7.53 -1.95 15.75
C PRO A 63 6.85 -2.95 14.79
N ALA A 64 6.08 -3.90 15.35
CA ALA A 64 5.46 -4.97 14.58
C ALA A 64 4.40 -4.47 13.57
N ASP A 65 3.68 -3.40 13.89
CA ASP A 65 2.74 -2.73 12.98
C ASP A 65 3.46 -2.08 11.79
N ILE A 66 4.60 -1.42 12.02
CA ILE A 66 5.43 -0.87 10.94
C ILE A 66 5.99 -1.98 10.07
N GLN A 67 6.44 -3.09 10.66
CA GLN A 67 6.93 -4.23 9.88
C GLN A 67 5.86 -4.74 8.90
N LYS A 68 4.59 -4.83 9.31
CA LYS A 68 3.48 -5.19 8.41
C LYS A 68 3.33 -4.21 7.25
N ILE A 69 3.50 -2.91 7.49
CA ILE A 69 3.46 -1.88 6.43
C ILE A 69 4.61 -2.10 5.45
N ILE A 70 5.83 -2.29 5.95
CA ILE A 70 7.02 -2.55 5.14
C ILE A 70 6.80 -3.80 4.26
N ASP A 71 6.29 -4.88 4.83
CA ASP A 71 6.06 -6.13 4.12
C ASP A 71 4.99 -5.97 3.03
N ALA A 72 3.91 -5.23 3.30
CA ALA A 72 2.89 -4.93 2.30
C ALA A 72 3.41 -4.06 1.16
N VAL A 73 4.23 -3.04 1.47
CA VAL A 73 4.86 -2.17 0.45
C VAL A 73 5.84 -2.97 -0.40
N LYS A 74 6.68 -3.82 0.20
CA LYS A 74 7.59 -4.69 -0.54
C LYS A 74 6.86 -5.70 -1.42
N SER A 75 5.73 -6.22 -0.97
CA SER A 75 4.88 -7.08 -1.79
C SER A 75 4.34 -6.33 -3.01
N LEU A 76 3.92 -5.07 -2.86
CA LEU A 76 3.48 -4.24 -3.98
C LEU A 76 4.63 -3.94 -4.97
N GLU A 77 5.83 -3.67 -4.46
CA GLU A 77 7.02 -3.51 -5.29
C GLU A 77 7.35 -4.80 -6.06
N ASP A 78 7.21 -5.96 -5.41
CA ASP A 78 7.40 -7.26 -6.05
C ASP A 78 6.34 -7.53 -7.13
N ASP A 79 5.10 -7.10 -6.89
CA ASP A 79 3.99 -7.12 -7.86
C ASP A 79 4.24 -6.17 -9.06
N GLY A 80 5.23 -5.29 -8.98
CA GLY A 80 5.71 -4.49 -10.11
C GLY A 80 5.06 -3.11 -10.25
N VAL A 81 4.39 -2.62 -9.21
CA VAL A 81 3.88 -1.25 -9.20
C VAL A 81 5.05 -0.26 -9.20
N ARG A 82 4.87 0.89 -9.85
CA ARG A 82 5.93 1.92 -9.96
C ARG A 82 6.01 2.84 -8.75
N ALA A 83 4.92 2.95 -8.00
CA ALA A 83 4.83 3.73 -6.78
C ALA A 83 3.78 3.12 -5.85
N VAL A 84 3.96 3.35 -4.55
CA VAL A 84 3.00 2.96 -3.52
C VAL A 84 2.52 4.20 -2.80
N VAL A 85 1.21 4.30 -2.59
CA VAL A 85 0.56 5.32 -1.77
C VAL A 85 -0.25 4.65 -0.67
N THR A 86 -0.49 5.36 0.43
CA THR A 86 -1.36 4.90 1.52
C THR A 86 -2.71 5.59 1.44
N ALA A 87 -3.79 4.84 1.67
CA ALA A 87 -5.15 5.35 1.53
C ALA A 87 -5.60 6.33 2.62
N CYS A 88 -4.95 6.35 3.78
CA CYS A 88 -5.37 7.16 4.93
C CYS A 88 -4.24 8.08 5.42
N GLY A 89 -4.58 9.29 5.89
CA GLY A 89 -3.60 10.22 6.47
C GLY A 89 -2.96 9.73 7.78
N PHE A 90 -3.54 8.71 8.44
CA PHE A 90 -2.96 8.12 9.64
C PHE A 90 -1.63 7.40 9.39
N PHE A 91 -1.31 7.06 8.15
CA PHE A 91 -0.01 6.51 7.78
C PHE A 91 1.12 7.57 7.82
N SER A 92 0.80 8.87 7.86
CA SER A 92 1.80 9.92 7.80
C SER A 92 2.77 9.92 8.99
N VAL A 93 2.42 9.30 10.12
CA VAL A 93 3.29 9.18 11.30
C VAL A 93 4.51 8.27 11.08
N VAL A 94 4.56 7.55 9.95
CA VAL A 94 5.66 6.65 9.57
C VAL A 94 6.23 6.96 8.16
N GLN A 95 5.89 8.11 7.57
CA GLN A 95 6.32 8.52 6.23
C GLN A 95 7.37 9.64 6.32
N GLU A 96 8.65 9.27 6.17
CA GLU A 96 9.80 10.20 6.10
C GLU A 96 10.90 9.72 5.14
#